data_AF-A0A7C0V3A0-F1
#
_entry.id   AF-A0A7C0V3A0-F1
#
_cell.length_a   1.000
_cell.length_b   1.000
_cell.length_c   1.000
_cell.angle_alpha   90.00
_cell.angle_beta   90.00
_cell.angle_gamma   90.00
#
_symmetry.space_group_name_H-M   'P 1'
#
loop_
_entity.id
_entity.type
_entity.pdbx_description
1 polymer ?
#
loop_
_entity_poly.entity_id
_entity_poly.type
_entity_poly.pdbx_seq_one_letter_code
_entity_poly.pdbx_strand_id
1 'polypeptide(L)'
;LVIYIFLFFWARVGDYFAWILAGGYLLVKDGLHSGQSLGKKVFGLRVVNVDMKRPGDITDSVKRNLIFFIPGLFRFVPFLGSLVATVVFAIELYFIFNDVQGLRWGDNFARTMVVEEKID
;
A
#
# COMPACT_ATOMS: atom_id res chain seq x y z
N LEU A 1 -17.19 19.58 26.66
CA LEU A 1 -16.39 18.39 26.26
C LEU A 1 -17.04 17.62 25.10
N VAL A 2 -18.27 17.12 25.26
CA VAL A 2 -18.98 16.32 24.22
C VAL A 2 -19.09 17.05 22.88
N ILE A 3 -19.48 18.33 22.87
CA ILE A 3 -19.58 19.13 21.64
C ILE A 3 -18.23 19.26 20.92
N TYR A 4 -17.13 19.44 21.65
CA TYR A 4 -15.79 19.53 21.06
C TYR A 4 -15.36 18.22 20.41
N ILE A 5 -15.67 17.09 21.05
CA ILE A 5 -15.42 15.75 20.49
C ILE A 5 -16.25 15.58 19.22
N PHE A 6 -17.54 15.91 19.25
CA PHE A 6 -18.41 15.84 18.08
C PHE A 6 -17.89 16.69 16.91
N LEU A 7 -17.55 17.96 17.16
CA LEU A 7 -17.02 18.87 16.12
C LEU A 7 -15.67 18.38 15.55
N PHE A 8 -14.81 17.82 16.40
CA PHE A 8 -13.51 17.26 15.99
C PHE A 8 -13.67 16.10 15.00
N PHE A 9 -14.62 15.18 15.25
CA PHE A 9 -14.91 14.07 14.34
C PHE A 9 -15.67 14.55 13.10
N TRP A 10 -16.66 15.42 13.26
CA TRP A 10 -17.45 15.98 12.16
C TRP A 10 -16.57 16.68 11.12
N ALA A 11 -15.62 17.52 11.57
CA ALA A 11 -14.69 18.23 10.70
C ALA A 11 -13.77 17.29 9.90
N ARG A 12 -13.57 16.04 10.34
CA ARG A 12 -12.70 15.04 9.69
C ARG A 12 -13.44 13.95 8.93
N VAL A 13 -14.77 14.02 8.85
CA VAL A 13 -15.57 13.04 8.10
C VAL A 13 -15.08 12.91 6.66
N GLY A 14 -14.81 14.03 5.99
CA GLY A 14 -14.27 14.03 4.63
C GLY A 14 -12.92 13.31 4.51
N ASP A 15 -12.02 13.52 5.48
CA ASP A 15 -10.70 12.87 5.50
C ASP A 15 -10.81 11.35 5.65
N TYR A 16 -11.80 10.87 6.41
CA TYR A 16 -12.05 9.44 6.59
C TYR A 16 -12.54 8.81 5.29
N PHE A 17 -13.50 9.45 4.61
CA PHE A 17 -13.99 8.98 3.32
C PHE A 17 -12.87 8.95 2.27
N ALA A 18 -12.08 10.02 2.19
CA ALA A 18 -10.94 10.10 1.29
C ALA A 18 -9.92 8.98 1.57
N TRP A 19 -9.62 8.72 2.84
CA TRP A 19 -8.70 7.66 3.23
C TRP A 19 -9.23 6.26 2.89
N ILE A 20 -10.51 5.98 3.13
CA ILE A 20 -11.11 4.68 2.78
C ILE A 20 -11.04 4.44 1.28
N LEU A 21 -11.39 5.44 0.47
CA LEU A 21 -11.36 5.34 -0.99
C LEU A 21 -9.93 5.19 -1.52
N ALA A 22 -9.02 6.05 -1.07
CA ALA A 22 -7.62 6.03 -1.50
C ALA A 22 -6.91 4.75 -1.03
N GLY A 23 -7.15 4.33 0.21
CA GLY A 23 -6.60 3.11 0.78
C GLY A 23 -7.19 1.86 0.12
N GLY A 24 -8.49 1.84 -0.15
CA GLY A 24 -9.14 0.78 -0.92
C GLY A 24 -8.54 0.64 -2.31
N TYR A 25 -8.38 1.75 -3.03
CA TYR A 25 -7.68 1.75 -4.33
C TYR A 25 -6.23 1.24 -4.19
N LEU A 26 -5.48 1.72 -3.19
CA LEU A 26 -4.10 1.29 -2.94
C LEU A 26 -3.99 -0.24 -2.77
N LEU A 27 -4.96 -0.86 -2.10
CA LEU A 27 -4.98 -2.30 -1.85
C LEU A 27 -5.25 -3.10 -3.13
N VAL A 28 -6.11 -2.62 -4.02
CA VAL A 28 -6.55 -3.40 -5.20
C VAL A 28 -5.86 -3.02 -6.50
N LYS A 29 -5.23 -1.84 -6.58
CA LYS A 29 -4.76 -1.21 -7.83
C LYS A 29 -3.90 -2.11 -8.73
N ASP A 30 -3.07 -2.98 -8.15
CA ASP A 30 -2.15 -3.81 -8.92
C ASP A 30 -2.82 -5.11 -9.39
N GLY A 31 -3.93 -5.52 -8.78
CA GLY A 31 -4.71 -6.68 -9.20
C GLY A 31 -5.70 -6.39 -10.33
N LEU A 32 -6.03 -5.13 -10.59
CA LEU A 32 -7.05 -4.75 -11.58
C LEU A 32 -6.64 -5.01 -13.04
N HIS A 33 -5.34 -4.97 -13.35
CA HIS A 33 -4.83 -5.21 -14.71
C HIS A 33 -3.68 -6.21 -14.68
N SER A 34 -3.93 -7.43 -14.21
CA SER A 34 -2.96 -8.54 -14.25
C SER A 34 -1.56 -8.16 -13.72
N GLY A 35 -1.50 -7.61 -12.50
CA GLY A 35 -0.26 -7.18 -11.88
C GLY A 35 0.15 -5.74 -12.19
N GLN A 36 -0.70 -4.96 -12.87
CA GLN A 36 -0.40 -3.57 -13.23
C GLN A 36 -1.42 -2.59 -12.65
N SER A 37 -0.92 -1.58 -11.95
CA SER A 37 -1.66 -0.35 -11.70
C SER A 37 -1.43 0.64 -12.84
N LEU A 38 -2.28 1.67 -12.94
CA LEU A 38 -2.20 2.69 -14.00
C LEU A 38 -0.81 3.31 -14.12
N GLY A 39 -0.20 3.69 -12.98
CA GLY A 39 1.16 4.23 -12.98
C GLY A 39 2.19 3.23 -13.48
N LYS A 40 2.13 1.97 -13.03
CA LYS A 40 3.04 0.91 -13.48
C LYS A 40 2.92 0.64 -14.97
N LYS A 41 1.70 0.70 -15.51
CA LYS A 41 1.44 0.55 -16.95
C LYS A 41 2.11 1.65 -17.77
N VAL A 42 2.11 2.90 -17.29
CA VAL A 42 2.81 4.01 -17.94
C VAL A 42 4.32 3.78 -17.99
N PHE A 43 4.89 3.12 -16.97
CA PHE A 43 6.32 2.81 -16.90
C PHE A 43 6.69 1.43 -17.48
N GLY A 44 5.73 0.68 -18.08
CA GLY A 44 6.00 -0.68 -18.57
C GLY A 44 6.43 -1.63 -17.46
N LEU A 45 5.90 -1.49 -16.25
CA LEU A 45 6.21 -2.34 -15.10
C LEU A 45 5.05 -3.30 -14.81
N ARG A 46 5.38 -4.50 -14.34
CA ARG A 46 4.39 -5.51 -13.94
C ARG A 46 4.80 -6.20 -12.65
N VAL A 47 3.81 -6.45 -11.79
CA VAL A 47 3.96 -7.28 -10.60
C VAL A 47 3.74 -8.75 -10.96
N VAL A 48 4.65 -9.61 -10.52
CA VAL A 48 4.53 -11.06 -10.66
C VAL A 48 4.60 -11.74 -9.29
N ASN A 49 3.85 -12.82 -9.13
CA ASN A 49 3.99 -13.73 -8.00
C ASN A 49 5.11 -14.73 -8.33
N VAL A 50 6.16 -14.75 -7.50
CA VAL A 50 7.40 -15.50 -7.76
C VAL A 50 7.16 -17.00 -7.61
N ASP A 51 6.37 -17.40 -6.61
CA ASP A 51 6.09 -18.81 -6.31
C ASP A 51 5.17 -19.43 -7.37
N MET A 52 4.10 -18.74 -7.72
CA MET A 52 3.09 -19.21 -8.68
C MET A 52 3.44 -18.91 -10.14
N LYS A 53 4.53 -18.16 -10.40
CA LYS A 53 5.00 -17.75 -11.73
C LYS A 53 3.89 -17.15 -12.61
N ARG A 54 2.99 -16.36 -12.01
CA ARG A 54 1.86 -15.71 -12.69
C ARG A 54 1.88 -14.20 -12.44
N PRO A 55 1.17 -13.41 -13.25
CA PRO A 55 0.91 -12.01 -12.92
C PRO A 55 0.24 -11.88 -11.55
N GLY A 56 0.54 -10.80 -10.84
CA GLY A 56 -0.03 -10.50 -9.53
C GLY A 56 -1.56 -10.36 -9.61
N ASP A 57 -2.25 -10.92 -8.61
CA ASP A 57 -3.70 -10.84 -8.49
C ASP A 57 -4.08 -9.82 -7.39
N ILE A 58 -5.38 -9.56 -7.22
CA ILE A 58 -5.92 -8.68 -6.17
C ILE A 58 -5.44 -9.14 -4.79
N THR A 59 -5.41 -10.45 -4.53
CA THR A 59 -4.93 -10.99 -3.25
C THR A 59 -3.45 -10.65 -2.99
N ASP A 60 -2.60 -10.73 -4.02
CA ASP A 60 -1.19 -10.35 -3.94
C ASP A 60 -1.01 -8.83 -3.78
N SER A 61 -1.88 -8.04 -4.42
CA SER A 61 -1.93 -6.59 -4.30
C SER A 61 -2.32 -6.15 -2.88
N VAL A 62 -3.34 -6.77 -2.29
CA VAL A 62 -3.79 -6.50 -0.93
C VAL A 62 -2.68 -6.84 0.05
N LYS A 63 -2.10 -8.05 -0.03
CA LYS A 63 -1.04 -8.50 0.89
C LYS A 63 0.17 -7.57 0.90
N ARG A 64 0.66 -7.16 -0.28
CA ARG A 64 1.85 -6.29 -0.35
C ARG A 64 1.59 -4.86 0.14
N ASN A 65 0.35 -4.38 -0.01
CA ASN A 65 0.01 -2.97 0.24
C ASN A 65 -0.68 -2.76 1.60
N LEU A 66 -1.09 -3.83 2.29
CA LEU A 66 -1.75 -3.77 3.60
C LEU A 66 -0.89 -3.02 4.63
N ILE A 67 0.42 -3.18 4.55
CA ILE A 67 1.38 -2.48 5.41
C ILE A 67 1.23 -0.95 5.35
N PHE A 68 0.89 -0.37 4.19
CA PHE A 68 0.65 1.07 4.05
C PHE A 68 -0.77 1.48 4.45
N PHE A 69 -1.72 0.53 4.44
CA PHE A 69 -3.09 0.77 4.87
C PHE A 69 -3.22 0.81 6.39
N ILE A 70 -2.51 -0.07 7.11
CA ILE A 70 -2.59 -0.23 8.58
C ILE A 70 -2.33 1.07 9.35
N PRO A 71 -1.28 1.88 9.07
CA PRO A 71 -1.05 3.14 9.76
C PRO A 71 -2.23 4.11 9.68
N GLY A 72 -2.97 4.07 8.57
CA GLY A 72 -4.16 4.88 8.36
C GLY A 72 -5.30 4.57 9.32
N LEU A 73 -5.36 3.33 9.85
CA LEU A 73 -6.33 2.95 10.87
C LEU A 73 -6.14 3.80 12.14
N PHE A 74 -4.93 4.22 12.50
CA PHE A 74 -4.67 4.98 13.72
C PHE A 74 -4.83 6.50 13.56
N ARG A 75 -5.35 6.99 12.43
CA ARG A 75 -5.49 8.43 12.15
C ARG A 75 -6.44 9.17 13.10
N PHE A 76 -7.35 8.46 13.78
CA PHE A 76 -8.26 9.06 14.76
C PHE A 76 -7.58 9.43 16.09
N VAL A 77 -6.42 8.86 16.38
CA VAL A 77 -5.60 9.24 17.55
C VAL A 77 -4.58 10.28 17.11
N PRO A 78 -4.59 11.50 17.68
CA PRO A 78 -3.58 12.51 17.38
C PRO A 78 -2.16 11.94 17.50
N PHE A 79 -1.30 12.25 16.53
CA PHE A 79 0.12 11.83 16.43
C PHE A 79 0.40 10.33 16.25
N LEU A 80 -0.46 9.43 16.72
CA LEU A 80 -0.22 7.99 16.65
C LEU A 80 -0.19 7.47 15.22
N GLY A 81 -1.16 7.83 14.39
CA GLY A 81 -1.19 7.39 12.98
C GLY A 81 0.04 7.84 12.19
N SER A 82 0.48 9.08 12.39
CA SER A 82 1.71 9.59 11.77
C SER A 82 2.95 8.87 12.29
N LEU A 83 3.06 8.62 13.60
CA LEU A 83 4.19 7.92 14.18
C LEU A 83 4.30 6.49 13.62
N VAL A 84 3.19 5.74 13.62
CA VAL A 84 3.14 4.38 13.06
C VAL A 84 3.50 4.40 11.58
N ALA A 85 2.99 5.36 10.81
CA ALA A 85 3.33 5.49 9.40
C ALA A 85 4.83 5.73 9.20
N THR A 86 5.44 6.66 9.94
CA THR A 86 6.87 6.94 9.86
C THR A 86 7.72 5.70 10.15
N VAL A 87 7.37 4.94 11.20
CA VAL A 87 8.08 3.69 11.53
C VAL A 87 7.94 2.66 10.41
N VAL A 88 6.73 2.48 9.88
CA VAL A 88 6.47 1.56 8.77
C VAL A 88 7.26 1.95 7.52
N PHE A 89 7.28 3.24 7.15
CA PHE A 89 8.06 3.72 6.01
C PHE A 89 9.57 3.53 6.22
N ALA A 90 10.08 3.76 7.44
CA ALA A 90 11.49 3.54 7.75
C ALA A 90 11.88 2.06 7.61
N ILE A 91 11.01 1.15 8.07
CA ILE A 91 11.20 -0.30 7.89
C ILE A 91 11.20 -0.66 6.41
N GLU A 92 10.21 -0.19 5.64
CA GLU A 92 10.14 -0.48 4.20
C GLU A 92 11.38 0.00 3.44
N LEU A 93 11.84 1.23 3.73
CA LEU A 93 13.07 1.76 3.16
C LEU A 93 14.29 0.90 3.54
N TYR A 94 14.39 0.51 4.81
CA TYR A 94 15.45 -0.38 5.25
C TYR A 94 15.47 -1.70 4.46
N PHE A 95 14.31 -2.33 4.24
CA PHE A 95 14.25 -3.56 3.45
C PHE A 95 14.63 -3.34 1.98
N ILE A 96 14.16 -2.25 1.36
CA ILE A 96 14.51 -1.93 -0.03
C ILE A 96 16.02 -1.78 -0.23
N PHE A 97 16.73 -1.14 0.71
CA PHE A 97 18.18 -0.93 0.60
C PHE A 97 19.03 -2.14 0.99
N ASN A 98 18.52 -3.04 1.83
CA ASN A 98 19.28 -4.20 2.31
C ASN A 98 18.94 -5.51 1.60
N ASP A 99 17.81 -5.57 0.89
CA ASP A 99 17.44 -6.75 0.11
C ASP A 99 18.22 -6.80 -1.21
N VAL A 100 18.80 -7.96 -1.52
CA VAL A 100 19.64 -8.17 -2.72
C VAL A 100 18.85 -7.91 -4.01
N GLN A 101 17.55 -8.16 -3.99
CA GLN A 101 16.64 -7.98 -5.12
C GLN A 101 15.90 -6.64 -5.06
N GLY A 102 16.21 -5.78 -4.08
CA GLY A 102 15.53 -4.51 -3.84
C GLY A 102 14.08 -4.67 -3.39
N LEU A 103 13.71 -5.84 -2.84
CA LEU A 103 12.34 -6.10 -2.41
C LEU A 103 12.03 -5.38 -1.10
N ARG A 104 10.91 -4.69 -1.09
CA ARG A 104 10.34 -4.13 0.14
C ARG A 104 9.72 -5.25 1.00
N TRP A 105 9.48 -4.96 2.28
CA TRP A 105 8.94 -5.95 3.22
C TRP A 105 7.58 -6.50 2.77
N GLY A 106 6.70 -5.62 2.28
CA GLY A 106 5.40 -6.04 1.74
C GLY A 106 5.51 -6.98 0.53
N ASP A 107 6.51 -6.79 -0.33
CA ASP A 107 6.70 -7.63 -1.52
C ASP A 107 7.26 -9.02 -1.16
N ASN A 108 8.16 -9.08 -0.17
CA ASN A 108 8.67 -10.33 0.38
C ASN A 108 7.56 -11.12 1.09
N PHE A 109 6.74 -10.45 1.91
CA PHE A 109 5.58 -11.05 2.55
C PHE A 109 4.55 -11.60 1.55
N ALA A 110 4.33 -10.89 0.44
CA ALA A 110 3.43 -11.32 -0.63
C ALA A 110 4.09 -12.27 -1.66
N ARG A 111 5.38 -12.61 -1.50
CA ARG A 111 6.15 -13.46 -2.43
C ARG A 111 6.09 -12.99 -3.88
N THR A 112 6.37 -11.72 -4.07
CA THR A 112 6.14 -11.04 -5.35
C THR A 112 7.26 -10.07 -5.69
N MET A 113 7.37 -9.74 -6.98
CA MET A 113 8.42 -8.88 -7.51
C MET A 113 7.86 -7.98 -8.60
N VAL A 114 8.45 -6.80 -8.76
CA VAL A 114 8.18 -5.91 -9.89
C VAL A 114 9.23 -6.18 -10.96
N VAL A 115 8.78 -6.46 -12.17
CA VAL A 115 9.62 -6.72 -13.34
C VAL A 115 9.25 -5.75 -14.47
N GLU A 116 10.20 -5.49 -15.36
CA GLU A 116 9.91 -4.80 -16.61
C GLU A 116 9.06 -5.71 -17.50
N GLU A 117 7.96 -5.15 -17.99
CA GLU A 117 7.17 -5.76 -19.06
C GLU A 117 7.98 -5.59 -20.35
N LYS A 118 8.45 -6.70 -20.92
CA LYS A 118 9.00 -6.66 -22.27
C LYS A 118 7.89 -6.18 -23.21
N ILE A 119 8.04 -4.96 -23.71
CA ILE A 119 7.26 -4.44 -24.82
C ILE A 119 7.86 -5.11 -26.07
N ASP A 120 7.33 -6.28 -26.43
CA ASP A 120 7.51 -6.84 -27.78
C ASP A 120 6.66 -6.06 -28.78
#